data_AF-A0A7L1HAK5-F1
#
_entry.id   AF-A0A7L1HAK5-F1
#
_cell.length_a   1.000
_cell.length_b   1.000
_cell.length_c   1.000
_cell.angle_alpha   90.00
_cell.angle_beta   90.00
_cell.angle_gamma   90.00
#
_symmetry.space_group_name_H-M   'P 1'
#
loop_
_entity.id
_entity.type
_entity.pdbx_description
1 polymer ?
#
loop_
_entity_poly.entity_id
_entity_poly.type
_entity_poly.pdbx_seq_one_letter_code
_entity_poly.pdbx_strand_id
1 'polypeptide(L)'
;EPLQKPPYSYVALIAMAIRASPEQRLPLSGIYAYIAGRFPYYRGCPKGWQNSVRHNLSLNPCFRRLPRRPGPAAPGRGGDWALDPAFQDMFPEGDYRRRRRPRRPIPPSPPPLPPPPAAAAAPAPWPLPLPPPP
;
A
#
# COMPACT_ATOMS: atom_id res chain seq x y z
N GLU A 1 -21.90 -15.55 12.83
CA GLU A 1 -21.38 -14.31 12.22
C GLU A 1 -20.25 -14.59 11.24
N PRO A 2 -20.48 -14.46 9.91
CA PRO A 2 -19.40 -14.57 8.95
C PRO A 2 -18.35 -13.49 9.25
N LEU A 3 -17.09 -13.93 9.32
CA LEU A 3 -15.93 -13.05 9.50
C LEU A 3 -15.80 -12.16 8.26
N GLN A 4 -16.49 -11.02 8.24
CA GLN A 4 -16.46 -10.12 7.10
C GLN A 4 -15.18 -9.28 7.14
N LYS A 5 -14.54 -9.11 5.98
CA LYS A 5 -13.36 -8.26 5.84
C LYS A 5 -13.70 -6.83 6.27
N PRO A 6 -12.98 -6.25 7.25
CA PRO A 6 -13.25 -4.88 7.68
C PRO A 6 -13.10 -3.87 6.53
N PRO A 7 -13.90 -2.80 6.47
CA PRO A 7 -13.84 -1.76 5.44
C PRO A 7 -12.66 -0.79 5.64
N TYR A 8 -11.50 -1.32 6.02
CA TYR A 8 -10.29 -0.57 6.34
C TYR A 8 -9.14 -0.99 5.41
N SER A 9 -8.33 -0.02 4.97
CA SER A 9 -7.08 -0.30 4.26
C SER A 9 -6.03 -0.81 5.24
N TYR A 10 -4.98 -1.47 4.75
CA TYR A 10 -3.85 -1.86 5.61
C TYR A 10 -3.20 -0.65 6.28
N VAL A 11 -3.11 0.48 5.59
CA VAL A 11 -2.64 1.75 6.18
C VAL A 11 -3.50 2.15 7.39
N ALA A 12 -4.83 2.11 7.24
CA ALA A 12 -5.75 2.41 8.34
C ALA A 12 -5.61 1.40 9.51
N LEU A 13 -5.46 0.10 9.21
CA LEU A 13 -5.24 -0.93 10.22
C LEU A 13 -3.96 -0.71 11.02
N ILE A 14 -2.86 -0.40 10.34
CA ILE A 14 -1.57 -0.10 10.97
C ILE A 14 -1.66 1.18 11.80
N ALA A 15 -2.27 2.24 11.26
CA ALA A 15 -2.44 3.51 11.96
C ALA A 15 -3.27 3.34 13.25
N MET A 16 -4.35 2.57 13.21
CA MET A 16 -5.13 2.23 14.40
C MET A 16 -4.29 1.49 15.45
N ALA A 17 -3.47 0.52 15.03
CA ALA A 17 -2.60 -0.22 15.94
C ALA A 17 -1.58 0.70 16.63
N ILE A 18 -0.95 1.60 15.87
CA ILE A 18 0.04 2.54 16.39
C ILE A 18 -0.62 3.58 17.31
N ARG A 19 -1.78 4.15 16.94
CA ARG A 19 -2.51 5.14 17.76
C ARG A 19 -3.10 4.54 19.04
N ALA A 20 -3.42 3.25 19.03
CA ALA A 20 -3.85 2.54 20.24
C ALA A 20 -2.70 2.29 21.23
N SER A 21 -1.45 2.42 20.79
CA SER A 21 -0.30 2.33 21.70
C SER A 21 -0.11 3.65 22.46
N PRO A 22 0.21 3.61 23.77
CA PRO A 22 0.41 4.83 24.57
C PRO A 22 1.61 5.66 24.09
N GLU A 23 2.55 5.03 23.38
CA GLU A 23 3.82 5.62 22.96
C GLU A 23 3.83 6.02 21.47
N GLN A 24 2.68 5.88 20.80
CA GLN A 24 2.50 6.08 19.36
C GLN A 24 3.56 5.34 18.51
N ARG A 25 4.02 4.19 18.99
CA ARG A 25 4.98 3.31 18.32
C ARG A 25 4.67 1.87 18.66
N LEU A 26 4.87 0.97 17.70
CA LEU A 26 4.59 -0.44 17.89
C LEU A 26 5.57 -1.31 17.07
N PRO A 27 6.14 -2.38 17.65
CA PRO A 27 6.92 -3.34 16.87
C PRO A 27 6.01 -4.09 15.90
N LEU A 28 6.60 -4.67 14.85
CA LEU A 28 5.86 -5.42 13.83
C LEU A 28 5.00 -6.55 14.43
N SER A 29 5.51 -7.25 15.44
CA SER A 29 4.76 -8.28 16.17
C SER A 29 3.53 -7.72 16.88
N GLY A 30 3.62 -6.51 17.44
CA GLY A 30 2.51 -5.82 18.08
C GLY A 30 1.42 -5.45 17.08
N ILE A 31 1.80 -5.01 15.87
CA ILE A 31 0.84 -4.70 14.80
C ILE A 31 0.06 -5.95 14.43
N TYR A 32 0.74 -7.10 14.32
CA TYR A 32 0.07 -8.37 14.03
C TYR A 32 -0.92 -8.76 15.12
N ALA A 33 -0.51 -8.66 16.38
CA ALA A 33 -1.34 -8.99 17.53
C ALA A 33 -2.58 -8.09 17.61
N TYR A 34 -2.42 -6.77 17.37
CA TYR A 34 -3.53 -5.82 17.39
C TYR A 34 -4.57 -6.14 16.31
N ILE A 35 -4.13 -6.37 15.07
CA ILE A 35 -5.04 -6.65 13.95
C ILE A 35 -5.78 -7.97 14.17
N ALA A 36 -5.08 -9.04 14.56
CA ALA A 36 -5.70 -10.33 14.83
C ALA A 36 -6.62 -10.29 16.07
N GLY A 37 -6.29 -9.48 17.07
CA GLY A 37 -7.10 -9.27 18.27
C GLY A 37 -8.41 -8.54 17.96
N ARG A 38 -8.32 -7.40 17.26
CA ARG A 38 -9.44 -6.50 16.93
C ARG A 38 -10.35 -7.04 15.83
N PHE A 39 -9.79 -7.74 14.85
CA PHE A 39 -10.50 -8.20 13.66
C PHE A 39 -10.32 -9.71 13.48
N PRO A 40 -11.27 -10.53 13.97
CA PRO A 40 -11.16 -11.99 13.91
C PRO A 40 -11.02 -12.55 12.48
N TYR A 41 -11.41 -11.80 11.45
CA TYR A 41 -11.18 -12.12 10.03
C TYR A 41 -9.72 -12.47 9.70
N TYR A 42 -8.76 -11.82 10.35
CA TYR A 42 -7.34 -12.02 10.06
C TYR A 42 -6.72 -13.21 10.82
N ARG A 43 -7.45 -13.92 11.68
CA ARG A 43 -6.90 -15.05 12.45
C ARG A 43 -6.67 -16.30 11.60
N GLY A 44 -7.47 -16.52 10.55
CA GLY A 44 -7.43 -17.76 9.77
C GLY A 44 -6.18 -17.96 8.91
N CYS A 45 -5.63 -16.88 8.33
CA CYS A 45 -4.53 -16.96 7.36
C CYS A 45 -3.44 -15.91 7.62
N PRO A 46 -2.61 -16.05 8.68
CA PRO A 46 -1.61 -15.06 9.09
C PRO A 46 -0.62 -14.69 7.98
N LYS A 47 -0.10 -15.68 7.23
CA LYS A 47 0.95 -15.44 6.22
C LYS A 47 0.51 -14.46 5.12
N GLY A 48 -0.75 -14.49 4.70
CA GLY A 48 -1.27 -13.68 3.60
C GLY A 48 -1.30 -12.20 3.92
N TRP A 49 -2.06 -11.81 4.95
CA TRP A 49 -2.21 -10.40 5.30
C TRP A 49 -0.96 -9.81 5.99
N GLN A 50 -0.17 -10.62 6.71
CA GLN A 50 1.09 -10.13 7.30
C GLN A 50 2.08 -9.69 6.24
N ASN A 51 2.11 -10.35 5.08
CA ASN A 51 2.94 -9.91 3.96
C ASN A 51 2.49 -8.54 3.44
N SER A 52 1.18 -8.35 3.28
CA SER A 52 0.62 -7.05 2.91
C SER A 52 0.92 -5.98 3.96
N VAL A 53 0.90 -6.30 5.25
CA VAL A 53 1.27 -5.35 6.32
C VAL A 53 2.73 -4.93 6.22
N ARG A 54 3.66 -5.88 6.09
CA ARG A 54 5.10 -5.58 5.92
C ARG A 54 5.36 -4.72 4.69
N HIS A 55 4.72 -5.05 3.58
CA HIS A 55 4.83 -4.27 2.35
C HIS A 55 4.31 -2.84 2.54
N ASN A 56 3.18 -2.64 3.22
CA ASN A 56 2.61 -1.30 3.45
C ASN A 56 3.47 -0.42 4.36
N LEU A 57 4.14 -1.02 5.36
CA LEU A 57 5.04 -0.32 6.26
C LEU A 57 6.25 0.28 5.53
N SER A 58 6.80 -0.46 4.55
CA SER A 58 7.92 0.03 3.75
C SER A 58 7.50 0.90 2.56
N LEU A 59 6.31 0.68 2.00
CA LEU A 59 5.84 1.40 0.81
C LEU A 59 5.33 2.81 1.14
N ASN A 60 4.64 2.99 2.27
CA ASN A 60 3.99 4.26 2.58
C ASN A 60 4.87 5.14 3.47
N PRO A 61 5.11 6.42 3.09
CA PRO A 61 5.91 7.35 3.90
C PRO A 61 5.23 7.72 5.23
N CYS A 62 3.95 7.36 5.40
CA CYS A 62 3.23 7.53 6.65
C CYS A 62 3.89 6.77 7.81
N PHE A 63 4.57 5.67 7.52
CA PHE A 63 5.18 4.83 8.54
C PHE A 63 6.69 4.96 8.48
N ARG A 64 7.28 5.30 9.62
CA ARG A 64 8.73 5.38 9.78
C ARG A 64 9.20 4.32 10.75
N ARG A 65 10.33 3.71 10.42
CA ARG A 65 11.03 2.78 11.32
C ARG A 65 11.83 3.61 12.31
N LEU A 66 11.47 3.53 13.58
CA LEU A 66 12.20 4.16 14.67
C LEU A 66 13.37 3.30 15.13
N PRO A 67 14.45 3.92 15.63
CA PRO A 67 15.52 3.20 16.30
C PRO A 67 14.97 2.43 17.50
N ARG A 68 15.64 1.32 17.79
CA ARG A 68 15.28 0.44 18.89
C ARG A 68 15.32 1.20 20.21
N ARG A 69 14.33 0.97 21.07
CA ARG A 69 14.38 1.46 22.46
C ARG A 69 15.67 0.95 23.14
N PRO A 70 16.49 1.84 23.73
CA PRO A 70 17.64 1.40 24.52
C PRO A 70 17.11 0.67 25.75
N GLY A 71 17.37 -0.64 25.83
CA GLY A 71 16.89 -1.49 26.91
C GLY A 71 17.30 -2.96 26.72
N PRO A 72 17.15 -3.79 27.76
CA PRO A 72 17.68 -5.17 27.82
C PRO A 72 16.94 -6.18 26.92
N ALA A 73 16.13 -5.73 25.96
CA ALA A 73 15.40 -6.62 25.08
C ALA A 73 16.37 -7.51 24.26
N ALA A 74 15.94 -8.72 23.92
CA ALA A 74 16.74 -9.70 23.18
C ALA A 74 17.30 -9.17 21.84
N PRO A 75 18.60 -9.34 21.55
CA PRO A 75 19.18 -9.00 20.25
C PRO A 75 18.46 -9.80 19.14
N GLY A 76 17.92 -9.11 18.13
CA GLY A 76 17.25 -9.75 16.99
C GLY A 76 15.79 -9.37 16.74
N ARG A 77 15.11 -8.70 17.69
CA ARG A 77 13.80 -8.07 17.41
C ARG A 77 14.02 -6.74 16.68
N GLY A 78 13.41 -6.60 15.50
CA GLY A 78 13.50 -5.39 14.67
C GLY A 78 13.03 -4.11 15.39
N GLY A 79 13.30 -2.95 14.78
CA GLY A 79 12.89 -1.65 15.32
C GLY A 79 11.36 -1.45 15.38
N ASP A 80 10.96 -0.42 16.12
CA ASP A 80 9.55 -0.05 16.25
C ASP A 80 9.07 0.74 15.02
N TRP A 81 7.78 0.65 14.72
CA TRP A 81 7.13 1.44 13.68
C TRP A 81 6.29 2.54 14.33
N ALA A 82 6.39 3.75 13.81
CA ALA A 82 5.58 4.87 14.23
C ALA A 82 4.92 5.55 13.02
N LEU A 83 3.80 6.22 13.29
CA LEU A 83 3.17 7.11 12.33
C LEU A 83 3.98 8.42 12.32
N ASP A 84 4.32 8.90 11.14
CA ASP A 84 5.00 10.19 11.00
C ASP A 84 4.07 11.33 11.45
N PRO A 85 4.57 12.30 12.23
CA PRO A 85 3.81 13.48 12.65
C PRO A 85 3.09 14.21 11.50
N ALA A 86 3.71 14.29 10.31
CA ALA A 86 3.13 14.96 9.15
C ALA A 86 1.86 14.27 8.61
N PHE A 87 1.66 13.00 8.97
CA PHE A 87 0.55 12.17 8.50
C PHE A 87 -0.43 11.80 9.63
N GLN A 88 -0.26 12.36 10.83
CA GLN A 88 -1.19 12.12 11.95
C GLN A 88 -2.60 12.64 11.67
N ASP A 89 -2.70 13.77 10.96
CA ASP A 89 -3.97 14.40 10.59
C ASP A 89 -4.66 13.71 9.40
N MET A 90 -4.08 12.64 8.84
CA MET A 90 -4.72 11.86 7.78
C MET A 90 -5.97 11.12 8.26
N PHE A 91 -6.09 10.90 9.58
CA PHE A 91 -7.21 10.22 10.22
C PHE A 91 -7.79 11.09 11.34
N PRO A 92 -8.38 12.26 11.01
CA PRO A 92 -8.98 13.12 12.02
C PRO A 92 -10.10 12.35 12.72
N GLU A 93 -10.12 12.43 14.05
CA GLU A 93 -11.20 11.88 14.89
C GLU A 93 -11.45 10.36 14.80
N GLY A 94 -10.53 9.61 14.20
CA GLY A 94 -10.69 8.17 14.01
C GLY A 94 -11.55 7.77 12.81
N ASP A 95 -11.72 8.67 11.83
CA ASP A 95 -12.25 8.30 10.51
C ASP A 95 -11.20 7.49 9.72
N TYR A 96 -11.06 6.22 10.08
CA TYR A 96 -10.22 5.25 9.40
C TYR A 96 -10.92 4.63 8.19
N ARG A 97 -12.19 4.98 7.94
CA ARG A 97 -12.94 4.43 6.82
C ARG A 97 -12.27 4.87 5.55
N ARG A 98 -12.15 3.94 4.62
CA ARG A 98 -11.60 4.24 3.29
C ARG A 98 -12.52 5.26 2.64
N ARG A 99 -12.11 6.54 2.55
CA ARG A 99 -12.79 7.53 1.72
C ARG A 99 -12.91 6.91 0.33
N ARG A 100 -14.13 6.60 -0.09
CA ARG A 100 -14.37 6.17 -1.46
C ARG A 100 -13.90 7.33 -2.30
N ARG A 101 -12.89 7.12 -3.16
CA ARG A 101 -12.65 8.07 -4.25
C ARG A 101 -14.01 8.22 -4.92
N PRO A 102 -14.58 9.44 -5.04
CA PRO A 102 -15.73 9.60 -5.91
C PRO A 102 -15.31 8.96 -7.23
N ARG A 103 -16.16 8.07 -7.77
CA ARG A 103 -15.94 7.56 -9.11
C ARG A 103 -15.71 8.81 -9.95
N ARG A 104 -14.51 8.97 -10.51
CA ARG A 104 -14.32 9.98 -11.55
C ARG A 104 -15.46 9.71 -12.53
N PRO A 105 -16.33 10.69 -12.83
CA PRO A 105 -17.26 10.54 -13.94
C PRO A 105 -16.41 10.01 -15.10
N ILE A 106 -16.82 8.88 -15.68
CA ILE A 106 -16.20 8.40 -16.90
C ILE A 106 -16.33 9.59 -17.86
N PRO A 107 -15.22 10.20 -18.33
CA PRO A 107 -15.35 11.25 -19.32
C PRO A 107 -16.16 10.67 -20.49
N PRO A 108 -17.13 11.41 -21.05
CA PRO A 108 -17.87 10.91 -22.21
C PRO A 108 -16.88 10.43 -23.27
N SER A 109 -17.20 9.34 -23.96
CA SER A 109 -16.32 8.81 -25.01
C SER A 109 -15.97 9.95 -25.97
N PRO A 110 -14.69 10.15 -26.34
CA PRO A 110 -14.36 11.11 -27.38
C PRO A 110 -15.19 10.79 -28.64
N PRO A 111 -15.62 11.79 -29.41
CA PRO A 111 -16.28 11.56 -30.68
C PRO A 111 -15.38 10.68 -31.57
N PRO A 112 -15.95 9.86 -32.46
CA PRO A 112 -15.17 9.05 -33.39
C PRO A 112 -14.21 9.95 -34.15
N LEU A 113 -12.93 9.59 -34.15
CA LEU A 113 -11.91 10.30 -34.91
C LEU A 113 -12.29 10.29 -36.39
N PRO A 114 -12.02 11.38 -37.13
CA PRO A 114 -12.18 11.37 -38.58
C PRO A 114 -11.31 10.26 -39.18
N PRO A 115 -11.73 9.64 -40.30
CA PRO A 115 -10.91 8.65 -40.97
C PRO A 115 -9.55 9.27 -41.33
N PRO A 116 -8.44 8.53 -41.16
CA PRO A 116 -7.14 9.03 -41.59
C PRO A 116 -7.19 9.37 -43.09
N PRO A 117 -6.51 10.44 -43.53
CA PRO A 117 -6.35 10.69 -44.96
C PRO A 117 -5.74 9.44 -45.61
N ALA A 118 -6.27 9.05 -46.77
CA ALA A 118 -5.78 7.92 -47.54
C ALA A 118 -4.25 7.98 -47.61
N ALA A 119 -3.62 6.89 -47.16
CA ALA A 119 -2.19 6.79 -46.95
C ALA A 119 -1.40 7.33 -48.15
N ALA A 120 -0.74 8.48 -47.97
CA ALA A 120 0.48 8.73 -48.71
C ALA A 120 1.49 7.67 -48.23
N ALA A 121 1.86 6.78 -49.14
CA ALA A 121 2.78 5.67 -48.89
C ALA A 121 4.01 6.15 -48.11
N ALA A 122 4.25 5.53 -46.96
CA ALA A 122 5.48 5.74 -46.21
C ALA A 122 6.69 5.35 -47.10
N PRO A 123 7.80 6.12 -47.10
CA PRO A 123 9.02 5.66 -47.75
C PRO A 123 9.51 4.39 -47.05
N ALA A 124 9.98 3.44 -47.85
CA ALA A 124 10.40 2.11 -47.42
C ALA A 124 11.43 2.16 -46.27
N PRO A 125 11.39 1.20 -45.33
CA PRO A 125 12.45 1.08 -44.33
C PRO A 125 13.77 0.72 -45.02
N TRP A 126 14.83 1.32 -44.51
CA TRP A 126 16.24 1.15 -44.90
C TRP A 126 16.64 -0.32 -45.13
N PRO A 127 17.54 -0.60 -46.09
CA PRO A 127 17.92 -1.97 -46.41
C PRO A 127 18.68 -2.61 -45.23
N LEU A 128 18.33 -3.86 -44.93
CA LEU A 128 19.02 -4.68 -43.93
C LEU A 128 20.48 -4.96 -44.36
N PRO A 129 21.45 -5.01 -43.42
CA PRO A 129 22.84 -5.31 -43.76
C PRO A 129 23.01 -6.78 -44.16
N LEU A 130 23.79 -7.01 -45.23
CA LEU A 130 24.12 -8.33 -45.77
C LEU A 130 25.00 -9.14 -44.81
N PRO A 131 24.83 -10.47 -44.75
CA PRO A 131 25.71 -11.34 -43.97
C PRO A 131 27.10 -11.47 -44.61
N PRO A 132 28.17 -11.72 -43.82
CA PRO A 132 29.53 -11.86 -44.35
C PRO A 132 29.73 -13.19 -45.08
N PRO A 133 30.62 -13.23 -46.10
CA PRO A 133 30.94 -14.44 -46.86
C PRO A 133 31.79 -15.44 -46.04
N PRO A 134 31.85 -16.72 -46.47
CA PRO A 134 32.41 -17.83 -45.70
C PRO A 134 33.94 -17.78 -45.52
#